data_AF-A0A220U4B9-F1
#
_entry.id   AF-A0A220U4B9-F1
#
_cell.length_a   1.000
_cell.length_b   1.000
_cell.length_c   1.000
_cell.angle_alpha   90.00
_cell.angle_beta   90.00
_cell.angle_gamma   90.00
#
_symmetry.space_group_name_H-M   'P 1'
#
loop_
_entity.id
_entity.type
_entity.pdbx_description
1 polymer ?
#
loop_
_entity_poly.entity_id
_entity_poly.type
_entity_poly.pdbx_seq_one_letter_code
_entity_poly.pdbx_strand_id
1 'polypeptide(L)'
;MTLNKINIVLLTKDINYANYFSNFMMNPNNDDKFLSKIFTDPETFKANTRNKKQHILLTDIEIPDDDILAFDRVIILSEDQHTYSNESLTIYKYQPLKELLSQVLAIYYEANGKLNPIVNNKEKEQVVSFYSGSGGVGKTLFSLCLAKHLAIQSKRVFYLNLEELHTTNLYFKQEKPSSAEVFYYLRNNKEQLVGKIESLKSRDSLTNIDYFSLPILPEEMQQSTEEDIATLIQALRETQNYDYIIIDLDCSIHERNVTALGNSDEIIWLLSTDETSFTRTQNIFNNDLLDLGEDRSKIHFVLNKVSDTLFDGFNGFNFSIETHIPFNSRWLQLSEEAKMQEDTHVGEQLHKLLKEFNATEVSILGS
;
A
#
# COMPACT_ATOMS: atom_id res chain seq x y z
N MET A 1 -17.20 21.01 -1.16
CA MET A 1 -16.35 21.59 -0.10
C MET A 1 -14.93 21.69 -0.64
N THR A 2 -14.28 22.83 -0.51
CA THR A 2 -12.96 23.13 -1.08
C THR A 2 -11.86 22.31 -0.38
N LEU A 3 -11.06 21.56 -1.14
CA LEU A 3 -9.92 20.76 -0.65
C LEU A 3 -8.90 21.61 0.10
N ASN A 4 -8.39 21.13 1.24
CA ASN A 4 -7.38 21.85 2.02
C ASN A 4 -5.95 21.46 1.56
N LYS A 5 -5.62 21.79 0.31
CA LYS A 5 -4.32 21.49 -0.33
C LYS A 5 -3.13 21.95 0.53
N ILE A 6 -2.01 21.21 0.52
CA ILE A 6 -0.80 21.63 1.21
C ILE A 6 -0.18 22.83 0.46
N ASN A 7 -0.10 23.99 1.11
CA ASN A 7 0.51 25.17 0.51
C ASN A 7 2.04 25.14 0.64
N ILE A 8 2.71 24.92 -0.48
CA ILE A 8 4.17 24.89 -0.60
C ILE A 8 4.61 26.17 -1.30
N VAL A 9 5.49 26.93 -0.65
CA VAL A 9 6.12 28.11 -1.23
C VAL A 9 7.57 27.79 -1.54
N LEU A 10 7.98 27.99 -2.79
CA LEU A 10 9.38 27.95 -3.19
C LEU A 10 9.90 29.38 -3.36
N LEU A 11 10.99 29.72 -2.69
CA LEU A 11 11.76 30.94 -2.92
C LEU A 11 13.17 30.57 -3.38
N THR A 12 13.54 30.95 -4.60
CA THR A 12 14.88 30.68 -5.13
C THR A 12 15.32 31.72 -6.13
N LYS A 13 16.61 32.10 -6.14
CA LYS A 13 17.15 32.97 -7.20
C LYS A 13 17.39 32.23 -8.52
N ASP A 14 17.31 30.91 -8.52
CA ASP A 14 17.51 30.07 -9.70
C ASP A 14 16.22 29.93 -10.51
N ILE A 15 16.11 30.74 -11.56
CA ILE A 15 14.95 30.77 -12.46
C ILE A 15 14.74 29.42 -13.16
N ASN A 16 15.81 28.69 -13.48
CA ASN A 16 15.69 27.40 -14.16
C ASN A 16 15.09 26.35 -13.23
N TYR A 17 15.56 26.31 -11.98
CA TYR A 17 15.00 25.44 -10.97
C TYR A 17 13.54 25.80 -10.65
N ALA A 18 13.22 27.08 -10.52
CA ALA A 18 11.85 27.56 -10.33
C ALA A 18 10.91 27.08 -11.44
N ASN A 19 11.33 27.18 -12.71
CA ASN A 19 10.54 26.71 -13.86
C ASN A 19 10.38 25.19 -13.86
N TYR A 20 11.45 24.44 -13.55
CA TYR A 20 11.42 22.99 -13.46
C TYR A 20 10.45 22.51 -12.36
N PHE A 21 10.52 23.13 -11.18
CA PHE A 21 9.59 22.88 -10.07
C PHE A 21 8.15 23.23 -10.43
N SER A 22 7.92 24.37 -11.09
CA SER A 22 6.58 24.78 -11.56
C SER A 22 5.95 23.73 -12.46
N ASN A 23 6.67 23.27 -13.48
CA ASN A 23 6.18 22.27 -14.43
C ASN A 23 5.82 20.95 -13.73
N PHE A 24 6.61 20.55 -12.73
CA PHE A 24 6.34 19.35 -11.96
C PHE A 24 5.08 19.48 -11.09
N MET A 25 4.86 20.65 -10.47
CA MET A 25 3.68 20.89 -9.63
C MET A 25 2.38 21.01 -10.45
N MET A 26 2.47 21.44 -11.71
CA MET A 26 1.32 21.53 -12.63
C MET A 26 0.81 20.16 -13.13
N ASN A 27 1.50 19.06 -12.83
CA ASN A 27 1.02 17.72 -13.15
C ASN A 27 -0.31 17.44 -12.39
N PRO A 28 -1.36 16.88 -13.03
CA PRO A 28 -2.66 16.65 -12.39
C PRO A 28 -2.59 15.92 -11.05
N ASN A 29 -1.67 14.94 -10.92
CA ASN A 29 -1.47 14.18 -9.68
C ASN A 29 -0.95 15.01 -8.49
N ASN A 30 -0.31 16.15 -8.79
CA ASN A 30 0.27 17.07 -7.80
C ASN A 30 -0.65 18.28 -7.57
N ASP A 31 -1.33 18.76 -8.61
CA ASP A 31 -2.25 19.90 -8.50
C ASP A 31 -3.36 19.60 -7.47
N ASP A 32 -3.90 18.38 -7.45
CA ASP A 32 -4.93 18.01 -6.47
C ASP A 32 -4.44 18.00 -5.00
N LYS A 33 -3.13 17.85 -4.78
CA LYS A 33 -2.53 17.71 -3.44
C LYS A 33 -1.93 19.02 -2.90
N PHE A 34 -1.41 19.85 -3.79
CA PHE A 34 -0.59 21.00 -3.43
C PHE A 34 -1.13 22.31 -4.00
N LEU A 35 -1.03 23.37 -3.21
CA LEU A 35 -1.04 24.74 -3.74
C LEU A 35 0.40 25.19 -3.77
N SER A 36 0.97 25.36 -4.95
CA SER A 36 2.33 25.86 -5.10
C SER A 36 2.34 27.36 -5.38
N LYS A 37 3.25 28.08 -4.73
CA LYS A 37 3.63 29.44 -5.12
C LYS A 37 5.14 29.52 -5.26
N ILE A 38 5.60 30.10 -6.35
CA ILE A 38 7.01 30.14 -6.67
C ILE A 38 7.41 31.59 -6.82
N PHE A 39 8.45 31.98 -6.09
CA PHE A 39 9.00 33.32 -6.08
C PHE A 39 10.47 33.26 -6.42
N THR A 40 10.90 34.17 -7.29
CA THR A 40 12.31 34.37 -7.63
C THR A 40 12.88 35.69 -7.11
N ASP A 41 12.02 36.52 -6.52
CA ASP A 41 12.32 37.82 -5.96
C ASP A 41 11.88 37.90 -4.48
N PRO A 42 12.80 38.17 -3.53
CA PRO A 42 12.49 38.24 -2.11
C PRO A 42 11.45 39.30 -1.73
N GLU A 43 11.43 40.46 -2.40
CA GLU A 43 10.46 41.52 -2.12
C GLU A 43 9.03 41.09 -2.49
N THR A 44 8.88 40.47 -3.65
CA THR A 44 7.61 39.89 -4.11
C THR A 44 7.15 38.75 -3.20
N PHE A 45 8.06 37.88 -2.76
CA PHE A 45 7.77 36.86 -1.75
C PHE A 45 7.18 37.50 -0.50
N LYS A 46 7.90 38.46 0.10
CA LYS A 46 7.50 39.13 1.34
C LYS A 46 6.12 39.79 1.23
N ALA A 47 5.86 40.50 0.13
CA ALA A 47 4.57 41.14 -0.09
C ALA A 47 3.38 40.16 -0.17
N ASN A 48 3.62 38.91 -0.61
CA ASN A 48 2.57 37.92 -0.84
C ASN A 48 2.38 36.90 0.28
N THR A 49 3.37 36.73 1.15
CA THR A 49 3.38 35.75 2.25
C THR A 49 3.14 36.38 3.61
N ARG A 50 3.39 37.68 3.77
CA ARG A 50 3.17 38.42 5.03
C ARG A 50 1.73 38.29 5.53
N ASN A 51 1.58 37.92 6.80
CA ASN A 51 0.30 37.73 7.50
C ASN A 51 -0.62 36.63 6.93
N LYS A 52 -0.10 35.72 6.11
CA LYS A 52 -0.84 34.53 5.66
C LYS A 52 -0.12 33.29 6.18
N LYS A 53 -0.78 32.51 7.04
CA LYS A 53 -0.25 31.20 7.45
C LYS A 53 -0.17 30.27 6.25
N GLN A 54 0.99 29.65 6.09
CA GLN A 54 1.29 28.70 5.02
C GLN A 54 2.01 27.49 5.61
N HIS A 55 1.98 26.37 4.91
CA HIS A 55 2.47 25.12 5.49
C HIS A 55 4.00 25.01 5.37
N ILE A 56 4.54 25.15 4.16
CA ILE A 56 5.95 24.83 3.89
C ILE A 56 6.61 25.94 3.08
N LEU A 57 7.82 26.34 3.50
CA LEU A 57 8.75 27.15 2.73
C LEU A 57 9.95 26.29 2.31
N LEU A 58 10.22 26.24 1.01
CA LEU A 58 11.45 25.70 0.43
C LEU A 58 12.31 26.88 -0.03
N THR A 59 13.56 26.96 0.42
CA THR A 59 14.45 28.08 0.08
C THR A 59 15.90 27.66 -0.04
N ASP A 60 16.60 28.13 -1.08
CA ASP A 60 18.07 28.07 -1.19
C ASP A 60 18.75 29.40 -0.83
N ILE A 61 17.98 30.34 -0.29
CA ILE A 61 18.47 31.65 0.19
C ILE A 61 18.21 31.83 1.67
N GLU A 62 19.07 32.61 2.33
CA GLU A 62 18.86 33.08 3.69
C GLU A 62 17.70 34.07 3.75
N ILE A 63 16.81 33.89 4.74
CA ILE A 63 15.60 34.68 4.93
C ILE A 63 15.61 35.20 6.38
N PRO A 64 15.22 36.47 6.62
CA PRO A 64 15.09 37.00 7.97
C PRO A 64 14.08 36.22 8.83
N ASP A 65 14.37 36.08 10.13
CA ASP A 65 13.54 35.33 11.08
C ASP A 65 12.06 35.76 11.11
N ASP A 66 11.79 37.06 10.91
CA ASP A 66 10.41 37.57 10.91
C ASP A 66 9.57 37.04 9.74
N ASP A 67 10.19 36.77 8.59
CA ASP A 67 9.50 36.37 7.36
C ASP A 67 9.22 34.85 7.33
N ILE A 68 9.94 34.06 8.13
CA ILE A 68 9.72 32.61 8.26
C ILE A 68 8.59 32.25 9.24
N LEU A 69 8.23 33.13 10.17
CA LEU A 69 7.14 32.90 11.15
C LEU A 69 5.76 32.68 10.51
N ALA A 70 5.60 33.04 9.23
CA ALA A 70 4.39 32.79 8.45
C ALA A 70 4.23 31.32 8.03
N PHE A 71 5.25 30.48 8.26
CA PHE A 71 5.30 29.10 7.81
C PHE A 71 5.33 28.13 8.98
N ASP A 72 4.60 27.02 8.87
CA ASP A 72 4.69 25.95 9.86
C ASP A 72 6.05 25.25 9.79
N ARG A 73 6.66 25.15 8.58
CA ARG A 73 8.02 24.64 8.37
C ARG A 73 8.79 25.37 7.29
N VAL A 74 10.10 25.51 7.54
CA VAL A 74 11.09 26.01 6.59
C VAL A 74 12.12 24.93 6.34
N ILE A 75 12.40 24.66 5.08
CA ILE A 75 13.35 23.65 4.64
C ILE A 75 14.32 24.31 3.66
N ILE A 76 15.61 24.15 3.95
CA ILE A 76 16.71 24.73 3.18
C ILE A 76 17.07 23.76 2.04
N LEU A 77 17.10 24.27 0.81
CA LEU A 77 17.60 23.53 -0.35
C LEU A 77 19.09 23.81 -0.51
N SER A 78 19.92 22.78 -0.33
CA SER A 78 21.38 22.87 -0.42
C SER A 78 21.90 22.33 -1.75
N GLU A 79 22.97 22.93 -2.26
CA GLU A 79 23.74 22.41 -3.38
C GLU A 79 24.84 21.42 -2.95
N ASP A 80 25.11 21.31 -1.65
CA ASP A 80 26.13 20.42 -1.10
C ASP A 80 25.49 19.13 -0.55
N GLN A 81 25.91 17.98 -1.09
CA GLN A 81 25.45 16.65 -0.65
C GLN A 81 25.98 16.25 0.73
N HIS A 82 26.84 17.04 1.39
CA HIS A 82 27.47 16.68 2.66
C HIS A 82 26.85 17.35 3.89
N THR A 83 25.86 18.23 3.69
CA THR A 83 25.18 18.96 4.78
C THR A 83 23.99 18.19 5.37
N TYR A 84 23.77 16.95 4.94
CA TYR A 84 22.73 16.09 5.49
C TYR A 84 23.11 15.57 6.88
N SER A 85 22.57 16.21 7.91
CA SER A 85 22.37 15.57 9.20
C SER A 85 20.87 15.36 9.40
N ASN A 86 20.46 14.22 9.96
CA ASN A 86 19.04 13.93 10.28
C ASN A 86 18.39 14.95 11.24
N GLU A 87 19.17 15.88 11.81
CA GLU A 87 18.69 16.96 12.68
C GLU A 87 18.59 18.33 11.98
N SER A 88 19.11 18.48 10.75
CA SER A 88 19.05 19.74 10.01
C SER A 88 17.91 19.74 8.99
N LEU A 89 17.15 20.84 8.94
CA LEU A 89 16.06 21.07 7.99
C LEU A 89 16.59 21.36 6.58
N THR A 90 17.47 20.50 6.06
CA THR A 90 18.21 20.72 4.80
C THR A 90 18.04 19.54 3.84
N ILE A 91 17.69 19.82 2.58
CA ILE A 91 17.51 18.83 1.51
C ILE A 91 18.40 19.19 0.31
N TYR A 92 19.06 18.22 -0.33
CA TYR A 92 19.80 18.48 -1.58
C TYR A 92 18.86 18.84 -2.73
N LYS A 93 19.24 19.89 -3.46
CA LYS A 93 18.44 20.46 -4.53
C LYS A 93 18.40 19.59 -5.80
N TYR A 94 19.51 18.93 -6.14
CA TYR A 94 19.68 18.28 -7.45
C TYR A 94 19.34 16.78 -7.43
N GLN A 95 18.08 16.48 -7.16
CA GLN A 95 17.53 15.12 -7.16
C GLN A 95 16.15 15.08 -7.86
N PRO A 96 15.59 13.90 -8.17
CA PRO A 96 14.24 13.81 -8.71
C PRO A 96 13.22 14.53 -7.81
N LEU A 97 12.41 15.43 -8.37
CA LEU A 97 11.46 16.25 -7.59
C LEU A 97 10.43 15.43 -6.80
N LYS A 98 10.13 14.22 -7.27
CA LYS A 98 9.29 13.27 -6.54
C LYS A 98 9.94 12.86 -5.21
N GLU A 99 11.25 12.56 -5.22
CA GLU A 99 12.01 12.17 -4.03
C GLU A 99 12.20 13.36 -3.09
N LEU A 100 12.48 14.54 -3.66
CA LEU A 100 12.57 15.79 -2.90
C LEU A 100 11.25 16.08 -2.17
N LEU A 101 10.11 16.00 -2.85
CA LEU A 101 8.81 16.23 -2.21
C LEU A 101 8.49 15.19 -1.13
N SER A 102 8.87 13.92 -1.32
CA SER A 102 8.71 12.91 -0.28
C SER A 102 9.48 13.28 0.99
N GLN A 103 10.72 13.75 0.87
CA GLN A 103 11.54 14.22 2.00
C GLN A 103 10.93 15.46 2.66
N VAL A 104 10.48 16.43 1.85
CA VAL A 104 9.79 17.64 2.33
C VAL A 104 8.57 17.31 3.17
N LEU A 105 7.76 16.35 2.72
CA LEU A 105 6.56 15.92 3.43
C LEU A 105 6.88 15.14 4.71
N ALA A 106 7.92 14.29 4.69
CA ALA A 106 8.37 13.59 5.89
C ALA A 106 8.74 14.59 7.01
N ILE A 107 9.58 15.59 6.70
CA ILE A 107 9.97 16.65 7.62
C ILE A 107 8.75 17.45 8.13
N TYR A 108 7.81 17.74 7.23
CA TYR A 108 6.60 18.49 7.60
C TYR A 108 5.71 17.73 8.58
N TYR A 109 5.48 16.43 8.35
CA TYR A 109 4.59 15.62 9.17
C TYR A 109 5.21 15.21 10.50
N GLU A 110 6.52 14.95 10.55
CA GLU A 110 7.25 14.65 11.79
C GLU A 110 7.05 15.75 12.83
N ALA A 111 7.08 17.01 12.39
CA ALA A 111 7.18 18.13 13.30
C ALA A 111 5.83 18.84 13.59
N ASN A 112 4.79 18.60 12.78
CA ASN A 112 3.46 19.20 12.98
C ASN A 112 2.36 18.20 13.32
N GLY A 113 2.70 16.90 13.44
CA GLY A 113 1.73 15.82 13.48
C GLY A 113 0.98 15.69 12.16
N LYS A 114 0.19 14.62 12.03
CA LYS A 114 -0.70 14.46 10.88
C LYS A 114 -1.69 15.63 10.89
N LEU A 115 -1.58 16.58 9.96
CA LEU A 115 -2.79 17.29 9.51
C LEU A 115 -3.76 16.18 9.12
N ASN A 116 -4.98 16.20 9.70
CA ASN A 116 -6.05 15.29 9.31
C ASN A 116 -5.96 15.12 7.80
N PRO A 117 -5.65 13.91 7.30
CA PRO A 117 -5.51 13.73 5.88
C PRO A 117 -6.79 14.27 5.31
N ILE A 118 -6.64 15.22 4.38
CA ILE A 118 -7.70 15.61 3.47
C ILE A 118 -8.34 14.28 3.11
N VAL A 119 -9.62 14.13 3.46
CA VAL A 119 -10.45 13.04 2.95
C VAL A 119 -10.49 13.31 1.46
N ASN A 120 -9.44 12.85 0.78
CA ASN A 120 -9.43 12.73 -0.64
C ASN A 120 -10.63 11.86 -0.93
N ASN A 121 -11.46 12.25 -1.88
CA ASN A 121 -12.26 11.29 -2.65
C ASN A 121 -11.35 10.35 -3.48
N LYS A 122 -10.14 10.03 -2.98
CA LYS A 122 -9.51 8.76 -3.30
C LYS A 122 -10.45 7.72 -2.73
N GLU A 123 -10.79 6.72 -3.53
CA GLU A 123 -11.24 5.46 -2.98
C GLU A 123 -10.28 5.13 -1.82
N LYS A 124 -10.85 4.89 -0.64
CA LYS A 124 -10.09 4.53 0.56
C LYS A 124 -9.15 3.40 0.14
N GLU A 125 -7.87 3.54 0.48
CA GLU A 125 -6.93 2.44 0.26
C GLU A 125 -7.49 1.18 0.92
N GLN A 126 -7.50 0.10 0.15
CA GLN A 126 -8.13 -1.14 0.53
C GLN A 126 -7.07 -2.21 0.77
N VAL A 127 -7.05 -2.74 1.99
CA VAL A 127 -6.23 -3.90 2.36
C VAL A 127 -7.04 -5.16 2.10
N VAL A 128 -6.57 -6.01 1.20
CA VAL A 128 -7.24 -7.26 0.80
C VAL A 128 -6.35 -8.45 1.13
N SER A 129 -6.76 -9.26 2.11
CA SER A 129 -6.04 -10.49 2.46
C SER A 129 -6.58 -11.71 1.74
N PHE A 130 -5.68 -12.62 1.37
CA PHE A 130 -6.02 -13.93 0.81
C PHE A 130 -5.71 -15.01 1.82
N TYR A 131 -6.73 -15.79 2.19
CA TYR A 131 -6.60 -16.86 3.18
C TYR A 131 -7.35 -18.12 2.77
N SER A 132 -6.97 -19.25 3.36
CA SER A 132 -7.71 -20.50 3.29
C SER A 132 -7.21 -21.43 4.40
N GLY A 133 -8.12 -22.23 4.98
CA GLY A 133 -7.75 -23.33 5.86
C GLY A 133 -6.98 -24.46 5.16
N SER A 134 -6.79 -24.40 3.84
CA SER A 134 -6.07 -25.42 3.06
C SER A 134 -4.90 -24.83 2.27
N GLY A 135 -3.78 -25.57 2.27
CA GLY A 135 -2.69 -25.36 1.33
C GLY A 135 -3.07 -25.79 -0.09
N GLY A 136 -2.42 -25.20 -1.10
CA GLY A 136 -2.59 -25.60 -2.51
C GLY A 136 -3.90 -25.18 -3.18
N VAL A 137 -4.76 -24.38 -2.53
CA VAL A 137 -6.03 -23.91 -3.12
C VAL A 137 -5.87 -22.77 -4.14
N GLY A 138 -4.66 -22.22 -4.30
CA GLY A 138 -4.37 -21.15 -5.28
C GLY A 138 -4.29 -19.72 -4.72
N LYS A 139 -4.09 -19.54 -3.40
CA LYS A 139 -4.02 -18.21 -2.74
C LYS A 139 -3.07 -17.24 -3.44
N THR A 140 -1.80 -17.65 -3.57
CA THR A 140 -0.74 -16.87 -4.21
C THR A 140 -1.05 -16.51 -5.65
N LEU A 141 -1.58 -17.44 -6.45
CA LEU A 141 -1.92 -17.15 -7.83
C LEU A 141 -3.07 -16.15 -7.92
N PHE A 142 -4.12 -16.33 -7.11
CA PHE A 142 -5.31 -15.47 -7.16
C PHE A 142 -5.02 -14.06 -6.62
N SER A 143 -4.22 -13.95 -5.57
CA SER A 143 -3.76 -12.66 -5.02
C SER A 143 -2.96 -11.87 -6.05
N LEU A 144 -2.03 -12.53 -6.74
CA LEU A 144 -1.24 -11.92 -7.82
C LEU A 144 -2.07 -11.61 -9.08
N CYS A 145 -3.02 -12.46 -9.46
CA CYS A 145 -3.94 -12.18 -10.57
C CYS A 145 -4.81 -10.94 -10.29
N LEU A 146 -5.31 -10.77 -9.06
CA LEU A 146 -6.02 -9.56 -8.64
C LEU A 146 -5.08 -8.35 -8.68
N ALA A 147 -3.89 -8.46 -8.08
CA ALA A 147 -2.89 -7.39 -8.09
C ALA A 147 -2.55 -6.94 -9.52
N LYS A 148 -2.35 -7.87 -10.45
CA LYS A 148 -2.10 -7.59 -11.87
C LYS A 148 -3.28 -6.88 -12.53
N HIS A 149 -4.50 -7.39 -12.31
CA HIS A 149 -5.70 -6.79 -12.88
C HIS A 149 -5.87 -5.33 -12.43
N LEU A 150 -5.67 -5.06 -11.14
CA LEU A 150 -5.71 -3.72 -10.57
C LEU A 150 -4.61 -2.81 -11.15
N ALA A 151 -3.39 -3.32 -11.28
CA ALA A 151 -2.27 -2.57 -11.85
C ALA A 151 -2.50 -2.22 -13.33
N ILE A 152 -3.07 -3.14 -14.13
CA ILE A 152 -3.49 -2.88 -15.53
C ILE A 152 -4.53 -1.74 -15.57
N GLN A 153 -5.40 -1.65 -14.57
CA GLN A 153 -6.35 -0.55 -14.41
C GLN A 153 -5.75 0.71 -13.78
N SER A 154 -4.42 0.85 -13.81
CA SER A 154 -3.68 2.00 -13.30
C SER A 154 -3.85 2.25 -11.79
N LYS A 155 -4.26 1.24 -11.03
CA LYS A 155 -4.23 1.28 -9.57
C LYS A 155 -2.81 1.05 -9.08
N ARG A 156 -2.44 1.72 -8.00
CA ARG A 156 -1.14 1.56 -7.33
C ARG A 156 -1.26 0.39 -6.35
N VAL A 157 -0.55 -0.70 -6.61
CA VAL A 157 -0.72 -1.94 -5.86
C VAL A 157 0.57 -2.30 -5.14
N PHE A 158 0.45 -2.64 -3.86
CA PHE A 158 1.51 -3.30 -3.10
C PHE A 158 1.13 -4.77 -2.87
N TYR A 159 2.02 -5.70 -3.18
CA TYR A 159 1.88 -7.12 -2.85
C TYR A 159 2.78 -7.47 -1.68
N LEU A 160 2.17 -7.94 -0.59
CA LEU A 160 2.83 -8.35 0.64
C LEU A 160 2.60 -9.86 0.86
N ASN A 161 3.63 -10.66 0.70
CA ASN A 161 3.57 -12.08 1.04
C ASN A 161 4.11 -12.31 2.47
N LEU A 162 3.28 -12.93 3.32
CA LEU A 162 3.58 -13.26 4.72
C LEU A 162 3.66 -14.77 4.97
N GLU A 163 3.83 -15.59 3.92
CA GLU A 163 4.05 -17.03 4.07
C GLU A 163 5.47 -17.32 4.57
N GLU A 164 5.61 -18.32 5.43
CA GLU A 164 6.93 -18.81 5.87
C GLU A 164 7.80 -19.32 4.72
N LEU A 165 7.17 -19.95 3.73
CA LEU A 165 7.81 -20.54 2.56
C LEU A 165 7.19 -19.96 1.27
N HIS A 166 7.32 -18.65 1.09
CA HIS A 166 6.78 -17.96 -0.07
C HIS A 166 7.50 -18.34 -1.37
N THR A 167 6.77 -18.30 -2.48
CA THR A 167 7.30 -18.56 -3.83
C THR A 167 7.28 -17.31 -4.73
N THR A 168 7.33 -16.11 -4.13
CA THR A 168 7.29 -14.81 -4.83
C THR A 168 8.28 -14.70 -6.00
N ASN A 169 9.46 -15.32 -5.87
CA ASN A 169 10.51 -15.35 -6.90
C ASN A 169 10.11 -16.10 -8.18
N LEU A 170 9.04 -16.92 -8.16
CA LEU A 170 8.47 -17.54 -9.35
C LEU A 170 7.63 -16.57 -10.19
N TYR A 171 7.23 -15.43 -9.62
CA TYR A 171 6.33 -14.46 -10.25
C TYR A 171 7.00 -13.13 -10.55
N PHE A 172 7.90 -12.68 -9.67
CA PHE A 172 8.63 -11.43 -9.82
C PHE A 172 10.11 -11.66 -9.95
N LYS A 173 10.74 -10.91 -10.87
CA LYS A 173 12.19 -10.91 -11.03
C LYS A 173 12.80 -9.91 -10.07
N GLN A 174 13.71 -10.39 -9.23
CA GLN A 174 14.42 -9.54 -8.28
C GLN A 174 15.41 -8.62 -9.02
N GLU A 175 15.07 -7.34 -9.12
CA GLU A 175 15.94 -6.32 -9.72
C GLU A 175 16.81 -5.57 -8.69
N LYS A 176 16.39 -5.58 -7.41
CA LYS A 176 17.07 -4.93 -6.28
C LYS A 176 17.56 -5.93 -5.23
N PRO A 177 18.50 -5.54 -4.35
CA PRO A 177 18.85 -6.33 -3.16
C PRO A 177 17.62 -6.73 -2.34
N SER A 178 17.76 -7.80 -1.54
CA SER A 178 16.66 -8.31 -0.72
C SER A 178 16.13 -7.28 0.27
N SER A 179 14.82 -7.27 0.50
CA SER A 179 14.14 -6.40 1.49
C SER A 179 14.28 -6.91 2.93
N ALA A 180 15.33 -7.66 3.25
CA ALA A 180 15.54 -8.27 4.58
C ALA A 180 15.58 -7.25 5.73
N GLU A 181 16.03 -6.03 5.43
CA GLU A 181 16.05 -4.92 6.39
C GLU A 181 14.66 -4.57 6.95
N VAL A 182 13.56 -4.94 6.28
CA VAL A 182 12.20 -4.78 6.82
C VAL A 182 12.10 -5.42 8.21
N PHE A 183 12.61 -6.63 8.41
CA PHE A 183 12.60 -7.31 9.71
C PHE A 183 13.42 -6.56 10.76
N TYR A 184 14.53 -5.94 10.36
CA TYR A 184 15.33 -5.11 11.26
C TYR A 184 14.56 -3.89 11.76
N TYR A 185 13.90 -3.16 10.85
CA TYR A 185 13.09 -1.99 11.22
C TYR A 185 11.91 -2.37 12.09
N LEU A 186 11.23 -3.50 11.80
CA LEU A 186 10.16 -4.00 12.63
C LEU A 186 10.64 -4.30 14.06
N ARG A 187 11.81 -4.92 14.23
CA ARG A 187 12.30 -5.27 15.57
C ARG A 187 12.88 -4.11 16.37
N ASN A 188 13.57 -3.18 15.70
CA ASN A 188 14.45 -2.22 16.38
C ASN A 188 14.06 -0.76 16.18
N ASN A 189 13.38 -0.39 15.09
CA ASN A 189 13.18 1.00 14.68
C ASN A 189 11.83 1.20 13.94
N LYS A 190 10.72 0.80 14.57
CA LYS A 190 9.36 0.80 13.97
C LYS A 190 8.96 2.18 13.42
N GLU A 191 9.32 3.25 14.14
CA GLU A 191 9.00 4.64 13.78
C GLU A 191 9.61 5.09 12.45
N GLN A 192 10.75 4.51 12.04
CA GLN A 192 11.42 4.87 10.80
C GLN A 192 10.94 4.08 9.57
N LEU A 193 10.15 3.02 9.78
CA LEU A 193 9.75 2.11 8.70
C LEU A 193 9.05 2.84 7.55
N VAL A 194 8.12 3.75 7.87
CA VAL A 194 7.35 4.52 6.87
C VAL A 194 8.27 5.25 5.89
N GLY A 195 9.29 5.95 6.41
CA GLY A 195 10.25 6.69 5.60
C GLY A 195 11.20 5.80 4.77
N LYS A 196 11.31 4.52 5.12
CA LYS A 196 12.21 3.56 4.46
C LYS A 196 11.51 2.67 3.44
N ILE A 197 10.18 2.54 3.44
CA ILE A 197 9.43 1.68 2.52
C ILE A 197 9.85 1.87 1.06
N GLU A 198 9.99 3.11 0.58
CA GLU A 198 10.38 3.36 -0.82
C GLU A 198 11.75 2.79 -1.19
N SER A 199 12.69 2.81 -0.24
CA SER A 199 14.02 2.21 -0.43
C SER A 199 14.01 0.68 -0.31
N LEU A 200 13.16 0.16 0.58
CA LEU A 200 13.08 -1.26 0.89
C LEU A 200 12.28 -2.06 -0.14
N LYS A 201 11.34 -1.43 -0.85
CA LYS A 201 10.51 -2.11 -1.85
C LYS A 201 11.24 -2.32 -3.18
N SER A 202 10.87 -3.42 -3.82
CA SER A 202 11.09 -3.69 -5.23
C SER A 202 9.84 -3.36 -6.02
N ARG A 203 10.00 -3.20 -7.34
CA ARG A 203 8.90 -3.03 -8.28
C ARG A 203 9.11 -3.99 -9.43
N ASP A 204 8.10 -4.77 -9.76
CA ASP A 204 8.12 -5.61 -10.93
C ASP A 204 7.90 -4.74 -12.18
N SER A 205 8.86 -4.77 -13.10
CA SER A 205 8.87 -3.90 -14.29
C SER A 205 7.79 -4.25 -15.31
N LEU A 206 7.31 -5.50 -15.34
CA LEU A 206 6.27 -5.96 -16.25
C LEU A 206 4.88 -5.54 -15.78
N THR A 207 4.60 -5.70 -14.49
CA THR A 207 3.25 -5.52 -13.92
C THR A 207 3.06 -4.20 -13.19
N ASN A 208 4.15 -3.47 -12.87
CA ASN A 208 4.15 -2.27 -12.04
C ASN A 208 3.67 -2.50 -10.59
N ILE A 209 3.70 -3.75 -10.11
CA ILE A 209 3.38 -4.10 -8.74
C ILE A 209 4.60 -3.84 -7.86
N ASP A 210 4.41 -3.08 -6.79
CA ASP A 210 5.43 -2.92 -5.75
C ASP A 210 5.34 -4.10 -4.77
N TYR A 211 6.47 -4.58 -4.26
CA TYR A 211 6.51 -5.69 -3.31
C TYR A 211 7.79 -5.66 -2.47
N PHE A 212 7.81 -6.38 -1.34
CA PHE A 212 9.06 -6.68 -0.64
C PHE A 212 9.69 -7.94 -1.21
N SER A 213 10.94 -7.83 -1.67
CA SER A 213 11.75 -8.96 -2.10
C SER A 213 12.38 -9.63 -0.89
N LEU A 214 11.54 -10.18 0.00
CA LEU A 214 11.97 -10.84 1.22
C LEU A 214 12.76 -12.12 0.90
N PRO A 215 13.88 -12.39 1.60
CA PRO A 215 14.50 -13.71 1.58
C PRO A 215 13.63 -14.71 2.35
N ILE A 216 13.79 -16.01 2.03
CA ILE A 216 13.10 -17.08 2.74
C ILE A 216 13.74 -17.23 4.13
N LEU A 217 13.08 -16.67 5.15
CA LEU A 217 13.50 -16.70 6.56
C LEU A 217 12.33 -17.18 7.44
N PRO A 218 12.07 -18.49 7.51
CA PRO A 218 10.92 -19.03 8.25
C PRO A 218 10.99 -18.70 9.75
N GLU A 219 12.18 -18.69 10.36
CA GLU A 219 12.31 -18.33 11.77
C GLU A 219 11.90 -16.88 12.04
N GLU A 220 12.22 -15.96 11.14
CA GLU A 220 11.81 -14.55 11.25
C GLU A 220 10.30 -14.40 11.11
N MET A 221 9.68 -15.12 10.18
CA MET A 221 8.22 -15.12 10.01
C MET A 221 7.50 -15.72 11.22
N GLN A 222 8.01 -16.82 11.79
CA GLN A 222 7.44 -17.45 12.99
C GLN A 222 7.61 -16.59 14.25
N GLN A 223 8.68 -15.78 14.31
CA GLN A 223 8.91 -14.85 15.42
C GLN A 223 8.20 -13.49 15.25
N SER A 224 7.53 -13.27 14.11
CA SER A 224 6.80 -12.02 13.86
C SER A 224 5.59 -11.92 14.77
N THR A 225 5.54 -10.84 15.56
CA THR A 225 4.47 -10.57 16.54
C THR A 225 3.28 -9.86 15.90
N GLU A 226 2.13 -9.84 16.59
CA GLU A 226 0.98 -8.97 16.31
C GLU A 226 1.40 -7.53 16.02
N GLU A 227 2.24 -6.97 16.89
CA GLU A 227 2.68 -5.59 16.78
C GLU A 227 3.52 -5.37 15.50
N ASP A 228 4.35 -6.33 15.11
CA ASP A 228 5.17 -6.23 13.90
C ASP A 228 4.30 -6.23 12.64
N ILE A 229 3.32 -7.13 12.55
CA ILE A 229 2.43 -7.21 11.39
C ILE A 229 1.50 -6.01 11.30
N ALA A 230 0.93 -5.57 12.43
CA ALA A 230 0.11 -4.37 12.48
C ALA A 230 0.93 -3.12 12.07
N THR A 231 2.16 -3.00 12.57
CA THR A 231 3.08 -1.90 12.21
C THR A 231 3.43 -1.94 10.73
N LEU A 232 3.70 -3.11 10.16
CA LEU A 232 4.04 -3.26 8.74
C LEU A 232 2.90 -2.82 7.83
N ILE A 233 1.69 -3.32 8.10
CA ILE A 233 0.49 -2.97 7.33
C ILE A 233 0.23 -1.48 7.47
N GLN A 234 0.20 -0.96 8.71
CA GLN A 234 -0.04 0.46 8.97
C GLN A 234 1.01 1.35 8.30
N ALA A 235 2.28 0.97 8.31
CA ALA A 235 3.33 1.73 7.66
C ALA A 235 3.11 1.81 6.13
N LEU A 236 2.70 0.70 5.49
CA LEU A 236 2.29 0.71 4.08
C LEU A 236 1.11 1.67 3.85
N ARG A 237 0.11 1.68 4.75
CA ARG A 237 -1.02 2.60 4.62
C ARG A 237 -0.61 4.07 4.70
N GLU A 238 0.27 4.37 5.65
CA GLU A 238 0.74 5.72 5.93
C GLU A 238 1.55 6.34 4.80
N THR A 239 2.14 5.52 3.91
CA THR A 239 2.77 6.04 2.69
C THR A 239 1.77 6.74 1.76
N GLN A 240 0.48 6.37 1.81
CA GLN A 240 -0.58 6.80 0.88
C GLN A 240 -0.21 6.60 -0.61
N ASN A 241 0.77 5.73 -0.88
CA ASN A 241 1.29 5.46 -2.21
C ASN A 241 0.51 4.37 -2.93
N TYR A 242 -0.36 3.66 -2.23
CA TYR A 242 -1.15 2.55 -2.74
C TYR A 242 -2.64 2.87 -2.76
N ASP A 243 -3.34 2.25 -3.70
CA ASP A 243 -4.80 2.16 -3.72
C ASP A 243 -5.22 0.79 -3.17
N TYR A 244 -4.40 -0.25 -3.38
CA TYR A 244 -4.61 -1.59 -2.86
C TYR A 244 -3.34 -2.14 -2.22
N ILE A 245 -3.47 -2.76 -1.05
CA ILE A 245 -2.45 -3.58 -0.41
C ILE A 245 -2.99 -5.01 -0.41
N ILE A 246 -2.38 -5.88 -1.22
CA ILE A 246 -2.77 -7.27 -1.36
C ILE A 246 -1.87 -8.11 -0.46
N ILE A 247 -2.46 -8.80 0.51
CA ILE A 247 -1.73 -9.62 1.48
C ILE A 247 -1.97 -11.10 1.15
N ASP A 248 -0.89 -11.84 0.98
CA ASP A 248 -0.91 -13.29 0.73
C ASP A 248 -0.46 -14.03 2.00
N LEU A 249 -1.37 -14.83 2.55
CA LEU A 249 -1.18 -15.54 3.82
C LEU A 249 -1.07 -17.05 3.58
N ASP A 250 -0.39 -17.76 4.47
CA ASP A 250 -0.41 -19.23 4.45
C ASP A 250 -1.69 -19.78 5.11
N CYS A 251 -1.82 -21.11 5.24
CA CYS A 251 -3.01 -21.74 5.85
C CYS A 251 -2.90 -21.95 7.36
N SER A 252 -1.87 -21.42 8.02
CA SER A 252 -1.72 -21.56 9.46
C SER A 252 -2.67 -20.62 10.21
N ILE A 253 -2.91 -20.91 11.48
CA ILE A 253 -3.61 -20.04 12.43
C ILE A 253 -2.61 -19.23 13.27
N HIS A 254 -1.43 -18.95 12.70
CA HIS A 254 -0.40 -18.18 13.37
C HIS A 254 -0.84 -16.74 13.62
N GLU A 255 -0.39 -16.15 14.73
CA GLU A 255 -0.67 -14.78 15.15
C GLU A 255 -0.48 -13.74 14.02
N ARG A 256 0.57 -13.92 13.22
CA ARG A 256 0.82 -13.19 11.96
C ARG A 256 -0.39 -13.11 11.04
N ASN A 257 -1.00 -14.26 10.74
CA ASN A 257 -2.15 -14.34 9.83
C ASN A 257 -3.40 -13.74 10.48
N VAL A 258 -3.63 -14.04 11.77
CA VAL A 258 -4.73 -13.46 12.56
C VAL A 258 -4.68 -11.93 12.50
N THR A 259 -3.51 -11.36 12.78
CA THR A 259 -3.29 -9.93 12.75
C THR A 259 -3.52 -9.32 11.38
N ALA A 260 -2.99 -9.96 10.32
CA ALA A 260 -3.17 -9.47 8.96
C ALA A 260 -4.66 -9.45 8.56
N LEU A 261 -5.41 -10.51 8.90
CA LEU A 261 -6.85 -10.58 8.65
C LEU A 261 -7.63 -9.54 9.47
N GLY A 262 -7.26 -9.34 10.73
CA GLY A 262 -7.84 -8.30 11.59
C GLY A 262 -7.67 -6.89 11.00
N ASN A 263 -6.51 -6.60 10.42
CA ASN A 263 -6.18 -5.32 9.78
C ASN A 263 -6.63 -5.20 8.31
N SER A 264 -7.29 -6.22 7.75
CA SER A 264 -7.78 -6.18 6.38
C SER A 264 -9.16 -5.53 6.29
N ASP A 265 -9.35 -4.72 5.25
CA ASP A 265 -10.66 -4.18 4.88
C ASP A 265 -11.52 -5.28 4.23
N GLU A 266 -10.92 -6.17 3.42
CA GLU A 266 -11.60 -7.32 2.82
C GLU A 266 -10.74 -8.60 2.90
N ILE A 267 -11.39 -9.75 2.97
CA ILE A 267 -10.76 -11.07 3.04
C ILE A 267 -11.32 -11.95 1.94
N ILE A 268 -10.48 -12.33 0.99
CA ILE A 268 -10.80 -13.38 0.01
C ILE A 268 -10.47 -14.74 0.63
N TRP A 269 -11.50 -15.49 0.99
CA TRP A 269 -11.38 -16.83 1.54
C TRP A 269 -11.50 -17.88 0.44
N LEU A 270 -10.37 -18.48 0.03
CA LEU A 270 -10.37 -19.48 -1.02
C LEU A 270 -10.78 -20.87 -0.53
N LEU A 271 -11.62 -21.53 -1.32
CA LEU A 271 -12.10 -22.88 -1.11
C LEU A 271 -11.77 -23.76 -2.33
N SER A 272 -11.45 -25.02 -2.08
CA SER A 272 -11.50 -26.07 -3.11
C SER A 272 -12.85 -26.80 -3.07
N THR A 273 -13.12 -27.65 -4.06
CA THR A 273 -14.43 -28.30 -4.24
C THR A 273 -14.70 -29.48 -3.31
N ASP A 274 -13.73 -29.85 -2.47
CA ASP A 274 -13.75 -31.04 -1.62
C ASP A 274 -14.22 -30.76 -0.18
N GLU A 275 -14.72 -31.81 0.47
CA GLU A 275 -15.21 -31.79 1.86
C GLU A 275 -14.15 -31.36 2.87
N THR A 276 -12.86 -31.62 2.61
CA THR A 276 -11.77 -31.27 3.55
C THR A 276 -11.63 -29.75 3.63
N SER A 277 -11.68 -29.05 2.49
CA SER A 277 -11.63 -27.59 2.46
C SER A 277 -12.80 -26.95 3.22
N PHE A 278 -14.01 -27.48 3.04
CA PHE A 278 -15.20 -26.98 3.73
C PHE A 278 -15.16 -27.26 5.23
N THR A 279 -14.77 -28.48 5.62
CA THR A 279 -14.68 -28.88 7.03
C THR A 279 -13.63 -28.07 7.78
N ARG A 280 -12.46 -27.84 7.18
CA ARG A 280 -11.41 -27.00 7.80
C ARG A 280 -11.89 -25.56 7.98
N THR A 281 -12.55 -25.00 6.97
CA THR A 281 -13.14 -23.67 7.04
C THR A 281 -14.15 -23.59 8.18
N GLN A 282 -15.08 -24.55 8.26
CA GLN A 282 -16.07 -24.60 9.35
C GLN A 282 -15.42 -24.75 10.72
N ASN A 283 -14.38 -25.57 10.87
CA ASN A 283 -13.67 -25.72 12.14
C ASN A 283 -12.98 -24.42 12.58
N ILE A 284 -12.41 -23.65 11.64
CA ILE A 284 -11.82 -22.35 11.96
C ILE A 284 -12.88 -21.40 12.52
N PHE A 285 -14.04 -21.31 11.86
CA PHE A 285 -15.12 -20.42 12.31
C PHE A 285 -15.85 -20.89 13.57
N ASN A 286 -16.02 -22.20 13.77
CA ASN A 286 -16.72 -22.74 14.93
C ASN A 286 -15.89 -22.62 16.23
N ASN A 287 -14.56 -22.63 16.09
CA ASN A 287 -13.64 -22.53 17.23
C ASN A 287 -12.97 -21.15 17.31
N ASP A 288 -13.40 -20.20 16.48
CA ASP A 288 -12.88 -18.83 16.41
C ASP A 288 -11.34 -18.74 16.34
N LEU A 289 -10.73 -19.63 15.55
CA LEU A 289 -9.27 -19.82 15.55
C LEU A 289 -8.47 -18.66 14.92
N LEU A 290 -9.17 -17.69 14.33
CA LEU A 290 -8.56 -16.54 13.65
C LEU A 290 -9.03 -15.19 14.21
N ASP A 291 -9.77 -15.20 15.33
CA ASP A 291 -10.28 -13.99 16.01
C ASP A 291 -10.87 -12.97 15.02
N LEU A 292 -11.70 -13.46 14.08
CA LEU A 292 -12.26 -12.62 13.01
C LEU A 292 -13.50 -11.85 13.46
N GLY A 293 -13.88 -11.99 14.74
CA GLY A 293 -15.08 -11.41 15.32
C GLY A 293 -16.38 -12.00 14.77
N GLU A 294 -17.49 -11.43 15.24
CA GLU A 294 -18.83 -11.83 14.79
C GLU A 294 -19.20 -11.24 13.42
N ASP A 295 -18.63 -10.08 13.08
CA ASP A 295 -18.87 -9.43 11.80
C ASP A 295 -18.03 -10.05 10.69
N ARG A 296 -18.68 -10.88 9.89
CA ARG A 296 -18.08 -11.61 8.76
C ARG A 296 -18.38 -10.95 7.41
N SER A 297 -18.91 -9.72 7.41
CA SER A 297 -19.28 -8.99 6.18
C SER A 297 -18.11 -8.80 5.22
N LYS A 298 -16.90 -8.65 5.75
CA LYS A 298 -15.66 -8.53 4.99
C LYS A 298 -15.06 -9.84 4.47
N ILE A 299 -15.72 -10.99 4.66
CA ILE A 299 -15.19 -12.30 4.27
C ILE A 299 -15.93 -12.83 3.05
N HIS A 300 -15.22 -12.94 1.94
CA HIS A 300 -15.74 -13.40 0.67
C HIS A 300 -15.29 -14.82 0.36
N PHE A 301 -16.22 -15.77 0.39
CA PHE A 301 -15.91 -17.17 0.06
C PHE A 301 -15.88 -17.38 -1.46
N VAL A 302 -14.68 -17.69 -1.97
CA VAL A 302 -14.42 -17.88 -3.40
C VAL A 302 -14.03 -19.33 -3.66
N LEU A 303 -14.81 -20.01 -4.49
CA LEU A 303 -14.53 -21.40 -4.86
C LEU A 303 -13.61 -21.45 -6.09
N ASN A 304 -12.40 -21.99 -5.92
CA ASN A 304 -11.53 -22.37 -7.02
C ASN A 304 -11.91 -23.78 -7.51
N LYS A 305 -12.55 -23.87 -8.69
CA LYS A 305 -13.10 -25.10 -9.24
C LYS A 305 -12.05 -25.97 -9.93
N VAL A 306 -11.16 -26.59 -9.15
CA VAL A 306 -10.21 -27.61 -9.65
C VAL A 306 -10.95 -28.86 -10.17
N SER A 307 -12.16 -29.14 -9.68
CA SER A 307 -13.07 -30.18 -10.17
C SER A 307 -14.40 -29.58 -10.65
N ASP A 308 -15.04 -30.26 -11.60
CA ASP A 308 -16.39 -29.90 -12.09
C ASP A 308 -17.49 -30.21 -11.05
N THR A 309 -17.21 -31.11 -10.10
CA THR A 309 -18.17 -31.55 -9.08
C THR A 309 -17.87 -30.92 -7.73
N LEU A 310 -18.81 -30.11 -7.24
CA LEU A 310 -18.85 -29.66 -5.85
C LEU A 310 -19.21 -30.86 -4.95
N PHE A 311 -18.66 -30.91 -3.73
CA PHE A 311 -19.08 -31.89 -2.73
C PHE A 311 -20.60 -31.80 -2.47
N ASP A 312 -21.30 -32.91 -2.65
CA ASP A 312 -22.77 -32.99 -2.54
C ASP A 312 -23.31 -32.54 -1.18
N GLY A 313 -22.50 -32.69 -0.11
CA GLY A 313 -22.86 -32.29 1.25
C GLY A 313 -22.63 -30.80 1.56
N PHE A 314 -22.30 -29.96 0.58
CA PHE A 314 -21.99 -28.54 0.82
C PHE A 314 -23.10 -27.78 1.57
N ASN A 315 -24.36 -28.12 1.33
CA ASN A 315 -25.50 -27.48 1.99
C ASN A 315 -25.54 -27.68 3.53
N GLY A 316 -24.69 -28.54 4.09
CA GLY A 316 -24.53 -28.71 5.54
C GLY A 316 -23.59 -27.70 6.21
N PHE A 317 -22.92 -26.83 5.45
CA PHE A 317 -21.98 -25.84 5.98
C PHE A 317 -22.66 -24.46 6.18
N ASN A 318 -22.23 -23.75 7.23
CA ASN A 318 -22.83 -22.46 7.66
C ASN A 318 -22.14 -21.25 7.01
N PHE A 319 -21.79 -21.35 5.73
CA PHE A 319 -21.26 -20.23 4.94
C PHE A 319 -21.67 -20.40 3.47
N SER A 320 -21.76 -19.28 2.75
CA SER A 320 -22.21 -19.25 1.35
C SER A 320 -21.04 -18.92 0.43
N ILE A 321 -20.96 -19.59 -0.72
CA ILE A 321 -19.98 -19.27 -1.76
C ILE A 321 -20.51 -18.10 -2.59
N GLU A 322 -19.74 -17.04 -2.72
CA GLU A 322 -20.14 -15.82 -3.42
C GLU A 322 -19.76 -15.82 -4.90
N THR A 323 -18.62 -16.43 -5.22
CA THR A 323 -18.19 -16.58 -6.61
C THR A 323 -17.43 -17.88 -6.85
N HIS A 324 -17.47 -18.34 -8.09
CA HIS A 324 -16.80 -19.54 -8.54
C HIS A 324 -15.86 -19.18 -9.70
N ILE A 325 -14.61 -19.58 -9.57
CA ILE A 325 -13.61 -19.37 -10.62
C ILE A 325 -13.30 -20.73 -11.27
N PRO A 326 -13.57 -20.90 -12.59
CA PRO A 326 -13.35 -22.16 -13.27
C PRO A 326 -11.85 -22.48 -13.38
N PHE A 327 -11.49 -23.76 -13.27
CA PHE A 327 -10.12 -24.18 -13.51
C PHE A 327 -9.75 -24.08 -14.99
N ASN A 328 -8.63 -23.41 -15.26
CA ASN A 328 -8.04 -23.37 -16.58
C ASN A 328 -7.06 -24.54 -16.75
N SER A 329 -7.46 -25.56 -17.50
CA SER A 329 -6.65 -26.77 -17.73
C SER A 329 -5.28 -26.49 -18.36
N ARG A 330 -5.11 -25.37 -19.08
CA ARG A 330 -3.82 -24.98 -19.66
C ARG A 330 -2.78 -24.65 -18.57
N TRP A 331 -3.22 -24.23 -17.39
CA TRP A 331 -2.32 -23.93 -16.27
C TRP A 331 -1.43 -25.12 -15.89
N LEU A 332 -1.87 -26.37 -16.09
CA LEU A 332 -1.06 -27.56 -15.81
C LEU A 332 0.25 -27.62 -16.61
N GLN A 333 0.34 -26.87 -17.71
CA GLN A 333 1.49 -26.88 -18.62
C GLN A 333 2.31 -25.58 -18.56
N LEU A 334 1.90 -24.61 -17.76
CA LEU A 334 2.50 -23.28 -17.68
C LEU A 334 3.32 -23.12 -16.39
N SER A 335 4.37 -22.30 -16.44
CA SER A 335 5.04 -21.81 -15.24
C SER A 335 4.11 -20.91 -14.42
N GLU A 336 4.40 -20.72 -13.13
CA GLU A 336 3.61 -19.82 -12.29
C GLU A 336 3.58 -18.38 -12.81
N GLU A 337 4.73 -17.86 -13.29
CA GLU A 337 4.83 -16.58 -14.00
C GLU A 337 3.85 -16.55 -15.19
N ALA A 338 3.87 -17.56 -16.06
CA ALA A 338 3.03 -17.60 -17.25
C ALA A 338 1.54 -17.71 -16.91
N LYS A 339 1.15 -18.50 -15.89
CA LYS A 339 -0.24 -18.54 -15.40
C LYS A 339 -0.70 -17.15 -14.98
N MET A 340 0.11 -16.48 -14.15
CA MET A 340 -0.19 -15.13 -13.65
C MET A 340 -0.27 -14.12 -14.79
N GLN A 341 0.63 -14.17 -15.78
CA GLN A 341 0.67 -13.23 -16.90
C GLN A 341 -0.45 -13.46 -17.93
N GLU A 342 -0.76 -14.71 -18.27
CA GLU A 342 -1.78 -15.05 -19.27
C GLU A 342 -3.20 -14.95 -18.73
N ASP A 343 -3.42 -15.17 -17.43
CA ASP A 343 -4.77 -15.15 -16.87
C ASP A 343 -5.33 -13.73 -16.76
N THR A 344 -6.52 -13.50 -17.32
CA THR A 344 -7.23 -12.22 -17.22
C THR A 344 -8.53 -12.34 -16.43
N HIS A 345 -8.98 -13.56 -16.17
CA HIS A 345 -10.31 -13.85 -15.66
C HIS A 345 -10.38 -13.79 -14.13
N VAL A 346 -9.39 -14.38 -13.44
CA VAL A 346 -9.37 -14.47 -11.98
C VAL A 346 -9.42 -13.08 -11.36
N GLY A 347 -8.50 -12.19 -11.77
CA GLY A 347 -8.41 -10.84 -11.22
C GLY A 347 -9.64 -9.98 -11.53
N GLU A 348 -10.25 -10.15 -12.71
CA GLU A 348 -11.50 -9.44 -13.07
C GLU A 348 -12.68 -9.88 -12.20
N GLN A 349 -12.86 -11.19 -11.99
CA GLN A 349 -13.94 -11.71 -11.16
C GLN A 349 -13.79 -11.27 -9.70
N LEU A 350 -12.57 -11.34 -9.16
CA LEU A 350 -12.28 -10.90 -7.79
C LEU A 350 -12.50 -9.39 -7.63
N HIS A 351 -12.06 -8.58 -8.59
CA HIS A 351 -12.29 -7.14 -8.53
C HIS A 351 -13.77 -6.77 -8.64
N LYS A 352 -14.53 -7.48 -9.49
CA LYS A 352 -15.99 -7.30 -9.59
C LYS A 352 -16.67 -7.62 -8.26
N LEU A 353 -16.31 -8.72 -7.61
CA LEU A 353 -16.81 -9.12 -6.29
C LEU A 353 -16.62 -7.98 -5.28
N LEU A 354 -15.39 -7.48 -5.14
CA LEU A 354 -15.07 -6.39 -4.20
C LEU A 354 -15.86 -5.10 -4.48
N LYS A 355 -16.21 -4.81 -5.75
CA LYS A 355 -17.00 -3.62 -6.10
C LYS A 355 -18.49 -3.76 -5.78
N GLU A 356 -19.06 -4.94 -5.97
CA GLU A 356 -20.49 -5.17 -5.71
C GLU A 356 -20.83 -4.99 -4.23
N PHE A 357 -19.93 -5.39 -3.33
CA PHE A 357 -20.11 -5.20 -1.88
C PHE A 357 -19.95 -3.74 -1.45
N ASN A 358 -18.90 -3.07 -1.91
CA ASN A 358 -18.69 -1.63 -1.65
C ASN A 358 -19.89 -0.76 -2.11
N ALA A 359 -20.54 -1.12 -3.22
CA ALA A 359 -21.74 -0.41 -3.71
C ALA A 359 -22.98 -0.63 -2.81
N THR A 360 -23.06 -1.79 -2.15
CA THR A 360 -24.21 -2.16 -1.32
C THR A 360 -24.16 -1.44 0.03
N GLU A 361 -22.99 -1.30 0.65
CA GLU A 361 -22.82 -0.53 1.91
C GLU A 361 -23.17 0.95 1.77
N VAL A 362 -22.77 1.58 0.65
CA VAL A 362 -23.06 3.00 0.38
C VAL A 362 -24.57 3.26 0.22
N SER A 363 -25.33 2.26 -0.24
CA SER A 363 -26.78 2.38 -0.41
C SER A 363 -27.57 2.33 0.92
N ILE A 364 -27.05 1.62 1.93
CA ILE A 364 -27.69 1.42 3.24
C ILE A 364 -27.44 2.61 4.17
N LEU A 365 -26.28 3.27 4.05
CA LEU A 365 -25.96 4.47 4.83
C LEU A 365 -26.59 5.76 4.25
N GLY A 366 -27.20 5.68 3.06
CA GLY A 366 -27.84 6.79 2.37
C GLY A 366 -29.38 6.82 2.44
N SER A 367 -30.00 5.86 3.14
CA SER A 367 -31.44 5.76 3.38
C SER A 367 -31.78 6.00 4.84
#